data_AF-L8PAZ0-F1
#
_entry.id   AF-L8PAZ0-F1
#
_cell.length_a   1.000
_cell.length_b   1.000
_cell.length_c   1.000
_cell.angle_alpha   90.00
_cell.angle_beta   90.00
_cell.angle_gamma   90.00
#
_symmetry.space_group_name_H-M   'P 1'
#
loop_
_entity.id
_entity.type
_entity.pdbx_description
1 polymer ?
#
loop_
_entity_poly.entity_id
_entity_poly.type
_entity_poly.pdbx_seq_one_letter_code
_entity_poly.pdbx_strand_id
1 'polypeptide(L)'
;MEEKRRTAGEKAVVRVGDRRDARDAGGPLKKGGRAPVGGAVVIAESAWVLVLCCVGGGALIGWLVTLLADWLVTLPWAPLQGPAELLTSLPEPGLTMGAVAAGALLGLPVGFVAVHESLAVRVSSGQVVLRVRDESQEFGRDEVALVVRDGKQLVLLGPDGMEIAREDCGLPWRRLADGFAGHGYRWADEDPHREEFRRWVPGMPGLPEAADALLRARAVAREKAEDAEDVRELRRELWRLGVVVRDEKQRQYWRMPR
;
A
#
# COMPACT_ATOMS: atom_id res chain seq x y z
N MET A 1 4.34 11.81 -43.79
CA MET A 1 5.16 10.95 -42.91
C MET A 1 5.67 11.84 -41.78
N GLU A 2 4.79 12.21 -40.86
CA GLU A 2 4.37 11.46 -39.66
C GLU A 2 5.18 11.93 -38.44
N GLU A 3 4.79 13.12 -37.98
CA GLU A 3 5.21 13.71 -36.71
C GLU A 3 4.35 13.08 -35.60
N LYS A 4 4.92 12.14 -34.85
CA LYS A 4 4.22 11.36 -33.83
C LYS A 4 4.73 11.72 -32.43
N ARG A 5 3.92 12.52 -31.75
CA ARG A 5 3.61 12.51 -30.30
C ARG A 5 4.43 11.55 -29.43
N ARG A 6 4.97 12.07 -28.32
CA ARG A 6 4.73 11.50 -26.98
C ARG A 6 5.03 12.48 -25.85
N THR A 7 3.93 12.94 -25.27
CA THR A 7 3.78 13.64 -23.99
C THR A 7 4.06 12.70 -22.81
N ALA A 8 4.26 13.32 -21.64
CA ALA A 8 3.92 12.86 -20.29
C ALA A 8 5.01 12.19 -19.43
N GLY A 9 5.22 12.80 -18.28
CA GLY A 9 5.99 12.31 -17.14
C GLY A 9 6.20 13.38 -16.07
N GLU A 10 5.28 14.34 -15.92
CA GLU A 10 5.31 15.30 -14.81
C GLU A 10 4.77 14.56 -13.57
N LYS A 11 5.69 14.24 -12.64
CA LYS A 11 5.39 13.49 -11.43
C LYS A 11 4.55 14.35 -10.49
N ALA A 12 3.36 13.86 -10.13
CA ALA A 12 2.50 14.51 -9.16
C ALA A 12 3.11 14.35 -7.75
N VAL A 13 3.61 15.45 -7.20
CA VAL A 13 3.82 15.57 -5.76
C VAL A 13 2.50 16.06 -5.18
N VAL A 14 1.76 15.19 -4.52
CA VAL A 14 0.51 15.58 -3.86
C VAL A 14 0.89 16.18 -2.51
N ARG A 15 0.93 17.51 -2.45
CA ARG A 15 1.01 18.24 -1.19
C ARG A 15 -0.40 18.30 -0.61
N VAL A 16 -0.66 17.54 0.44
CA VAL A 16 -1.93 17.58 1.16
C VAL A 16 -1.88 18.81 2.08
N GLY A 17 -2.23 19.98 1.55
CA GLY A 17 -2.07 21.25 2.26
C GLY A 17 -3.24 22.22 2.09
N ASP A 18 -4.00 22.34 3.17
CA ASP A 18 -4.50 23.58 3.80
C ASP A 18 -5.70 24.37 3.21
N ARG A 19 -6.67 24.62 4.10
CA ARG A 19 -7.71 25.66 4.00
C ARG A 19 -7.35 26.79 4.98
N ARG A 20 -6.89 27.94 4.48
CA ARG A 20 -7.50 29.28 4.65
C ARG A 20 -6.63 30.44 4.11
N ASP A 21 -7.27 31.24 3.25
CA ASP A 21 -7.15 32.67 2.94
C ASP A 21 -5.86 33.48 3.21
N ALA A 22 -5.30 34.07 2.13
CA ALA A 22 -5.31 35.53 1.83
C ALA A 22 -4.01 36.07 1.19
N ARG A 23 -4.17 36.61 -0.03
CA ARG A 23 -3.54 37.79 -0.68
C ARG A 23 -2.00 37.91 -0.83
N ASP A 24 -1.62 37.91 -2.11
CA ASP A 24 -0.77 38.89 -2.83
C ASP A 24 0.76 38.94 -2.61
N ALA A 25 1.51 38.53 -3.64
CA ALA A 25 2.56 39.29 -4.35
C ALA A 25 3.64 38.37 -4.95
N GLY A 26 3.99 38.59 -6.22
CA GLY A 26 4.72 37.66 -7.08
C GLY A 26 6.25 37.64 -7.01
N GLY A 27 6.82 36.68 -7.76
CA GLY A 27 8.24 36.55 -8.07
C GLY A 27 8.57 35.14 -8.60
N PRO A 28 9.29 34.98 -9.73
CA PRO A 28 9.45 33.69 -10.39
C PRO A 28 10.35 32.75 -9.58
N LEU A 29 9.81 31.58 -9.22
CA LEU A 29 10.50 30.52 -8.48
C LEU A 29 11.65 29.96 -9.31
N LYS A 30 12.87 30.39 -8.99
CA LYS A 30 14.10 29.68 -9.34
C LYS A 30 14.03 28.24 -8.82
N LYS A 31 14.18 27.27 -9.71
CA LYS A 31 14.54 25.88 -9.41
C LYS A 31 15.89 25.86 -8.69
N GLY A 32 15.85 26.01 -7.37
CA GLY A 32 16.96 25.72 -6.47
C GLY A 32 16.58 24.51 -5.63
N GLY A 33 17.06 23.33 -6.02
CA GLY A 33 17.01 22.16 -5.17
C GLY A 33 17.77 22.46 -3.88
N ARG A 34 17.05 22.76 -2.80
CA ARG A 34 17.61 22.86 -1.46
C ARG A 34 17.77 21.44 -0.95
N ALA A 35 19.00 20.94 -0.91
CA ALA A 35 19.32 19.75 -0.15
C ALA A 35 18.89 19.99 1.32
N PRO A 36 18.08 19.11 1.95
CA PRO A 36 17.78 19.28 3.35
C PRO A 36 19.03 18.95 4.17
N VAL A 37 19.44 19.95 4.96
CA VAL A 37 20.43 19.85 6.03
C VAL A 37 19.77 19.06 7.17
N GLY A 38 20.36 17.93 7.55
CA GLY A 38 19.90 17.05 8.62
C GLY A 38 19.68 15.63 8.12
N GLY A 39 20.51 14.70 8.59
CA GLY A 39 20.61 13.31 8.09
C GLY A 39 19.28 12.59 8.00
N ALA A 40 18.64 12.64 6.83
CA ALA A 40 17.38 11.97 6.59
C ALA A 40 17.58 10.46 6.56
N VAL A 41 16.79 9.73 7.36
CA VAL A 41 16.78 8.27 7.35
C VAL A 41 15.78 7.80 6.31
N VAL A 42 16.24 7.04 5.31
CA VAL A 42 15.39 6.36 4.33
C VAL A 42 15.22 4.91 4.76
N ILE A 43 13.97 4.53 5.01
CA ILE A 43 13.57 3.17 5.36
C ILE A 43 12.75 2.65 4.19
N ALA A 44 13.33 1.74 3.44
CA ALA A 44 12.68 1.06 2.32
C ALA A 44 13.01 -0.43 2.38
N GLU A 45 12.11 -1.26 1.88
CA GLU A 45 12.41 -2.65 1.62
C GLU A 45 13.42 -2.77 0.48
N SER A 46 14.30 -3.77 0.58
CA SER A 46 15.22 -4.06 -0.51
C SER A 46 14.43 -4.71 -1.64
N ALA A 47 14.25 -3.97 -2.74
CA ALA A 47 13.52 -4.44 -3.92
C ALA A 47 14.02 -5.80 -4.42
N TRP A 48 15.34 -6.03 -4.36
CA TRP A 48 15.95 -7.30 -4.74
C TRP A 48 15.57 -8.45 -3.82
N VAL A 49 15.42 -8.21 -2.51
CA VAL A 49 15.01 -9.25 -1.56
C VAL A 49 13.56 -9.66 -1.80
N LEU A 50 12.67 -8.70 -2.07
CA LEU A 50 11.27 -8.98 -2.42
C LEU A 50 11.17 -9.80 -3.71
N VAL A 51 11.86 -9.36 -4.77
CA VAL A 51 11.87 -10.07 -6.06
C VAL A 51 12.44 -11.47 -5.91
N LEU A 52 13.58 -11.63 -5.22
CA LEU A 52 14.19 -12.94 -5.00
C LEU A 52 13.29 -13.85 -4.17
N CYS A 53 12.62 -13.33 -3.15
CA CYS A 53 11.70 -14.09 -2.32
C CYS A 53 10.49 -14.56 -3.13
N CYS A 54 9.90 -13.70 -3.97
CA CYS A 54 8.75 -14.05 -4.81
C CYS A 54 9.14 -15.06 -5.91
N VAL A 55 10.27 -14.85 -6.58
CA VAL A 55 10.78 -15.77 -7.61
C VAL A 55 11.17 -17.11 -6.99
N GLY A 56 11.87 -17.12 -5.86
CA GLY A 56 12.25 -18.34 -5.15
C GLY A 56 11.05 -19.10 -4.58
N GLY A 57 10.08 -18.39 -4.01
CA GLY A 57 8.81 -18.97 -3.57
C GLY A 57 8.01 -19.57 -4.72
N GLY A 58 7.92 -18.86 -5.85
CA GLY A 58 7.28 -19.37 -7.07
C GLY A 58 7.97 -20.62 -7.61
N ALA A 59 9.31 -20.62 -7.65
CA ALA A 59 10.11 -21.79 -8.02
C ALA A 59 9.87 -22.99 -7.10
N LEU A 60 9.82 -22.77 -5.78
CA LEU A 60 9.53 -23.81 -4.79
C LEU A 60 8.12 -24.38 -4.97
N ILE A 61 7.12 -23.54 -5.21
CA ILE A 61 5.75 -23.99 -5.50
C ILE A 61 5.72 -24.79 -6.80
N GLY A 62 6.39 -24.32 -7.85
CA GLY A 62 6.51 -25.04 -9.12
C GLY A 62 7.12 -26.43 -8.94
N TRP A 63 8.16 -26.55 -8.12
CA TRP A 63 8.74 -27.84 -7.75
C TRP A 63 7.80 -28.69 -6.89
N LEU A 64 7.09 -28.08 -5.95
CA LEU A 64 6.15 -28.81 -5.09
C LEU A 64 5.01 -29.43 -5.92
N VAL A 65 4.55 -28.73 -6.97
CA VAL A 65 3.55 -29.24 -7.91
C VAL A 65 4.03 -30.51 -8.62
N THR A 66 5.32 -30.64 -8.96
CA THR A 66 5.82 -31.88 -9.59
C THR A 66 5.81 -33.06 -8.62
N LEU A 67 6.18 -32.85 -7.36
CA LEU A 67 6.08 -33.89 -6.33
C LEU A 67 4.63 -34.32 -6.06
N LEU A 68 3.69 -33.37 -6.09
CA LEU A 68 2.27 -33.69 -5.95
C LEU A 68 1.70 -34.35 -7.20
N ALA A 69 2.25 -34.11 -8.40
CA ALA A 69 1.77 -34.73 -9.63
C ALA A 69 1.92 -36.26 -9.57
N ASP A 70 3.07 -36.76 -9.11
CA ASP A 70 3.31 -38.19 -8.93
C ASP A 70 2.34 -38.82 -7.92
N TRP A 71 2.00 -38.09 -6.85
CA TRP A 71 1.00 -38.51 -5.88
C TRP A 71 -0.43 -38.50 -6.46
N LEU A 72 -0.79 -37.46 -7.23
CA LEU A 72 -2.10 -37.30 -7.85
C LEU A 72 -2.41 -38.42 -8.87
N VAL A 73 -1.40 -38.90 -9.59
CA VAL A 73 -1.52 -40.01 -10.56
C VAL A 73 -1.86 -41.34 -9.86
N THR A 74 -1.54 -41.49 -8.57
CA THR A 74 -1.89 -42.71 -7.81
C THR A 74 -3.35 -42.75 -7.32
N LEU A 75 -4.12 -41.67 -7.49
CA LEU A 75 -5.51 -41.58 -7.05
C LEU A 75 -6.51 -41.95 -8.17
N PRO A 76 -7.25 -43.07 -8.04
CA PRO A 76 -8.13 -43.60 -9.09
C PRO A 76 -9.40 -42.75 -9.39
N TRP A 77 -9.62 -41.64 -8.68
CA TRP A 77 -10.79 -40.76 -8.81
C TRP A 77 -10.44 -39.27 -9.10
N ALA A 78 -9.23 -38.97 -9.58
CA ALA A 78 -8.84 -37.57 -9.81
C ALA A 78 -9.53 -36.96 -11.06
N PRO A 79 -10.23 -35.80 -10.95
CA PRO A 79 -10.91 -35.13 -12.07
C PRO A 79 -9.97 -34.37 -13.04
N LEU A 80 -8.66 -34.65 -13.00
CA LEU A 80 -7.59 -33.91 -13.70
C LEU A 80 -6.65 -34.84 -14.50
N GLN A 81 -7.17 -35.92 -15.07
CA GLN A 81 -6.37 -36.91 -15.81
C GLN A 81 -5.64 -36.31 -17.04
N GLY A 82 -6.26 -35.36 -17.75
CA GLY A 82 -5.68 -34.74 -18.96
C GLY A 82 -4.37 -33.96 -18.73
N PRO A 83 -4.31 -33.02 -17.76
CA PRO A 83 -3.06 -32.33 -17.41
C PRO A 83 -1.97 -33.26 -16.87
N ALA A 84 -2.36 -34.32 -16.14
CA ALA A 84 -1.42 -35.29 -15.58
C ALA A 84 -0.73 -36.11 -16.68
N GLU A 85 -1.44 -36.54 -17.72
CA GLU A 85 -0.85 -37.26 -18.86
C GLU A 85 0.18 -36.41 -19.62
N LEU A 86 -0.09 -35.11 -19.82
CA LEU A 86 0.85 -34.17 -20.43
C LEU A 86 2.13 -34.01 -19.61
N LEU A 87 2.02 -33.96 -18.28
CA LEU A 87 3.17 -33.89 -17.37
C LEU A 87 3.97 -35.20 -17.39
N THR A 88 3.33 -36.38 -17.45
CA THR A 88 4.05 -37.67 -17.49
C THR A 88 4.75 -37.99 -18.81
N SER A 89 4.42 -37.28 -19.90
CA SER A 89 5.02 -37.49 -21.24
C SER A 89 6.41 -36.84 -21.41
N LEU A 90 6.80 -35.96 -20.48
CA LEU A 90 8.08 -35.25 -20.50
C LEU A 90 9.14 -36.06 -19.76
N PRO A 91 10.30 -36.38 -20.38
CA PRO A 91 11.37 -37.07 -19.69
C PRO A 91 11.95 -36.20 -18.57
N GLU A 92 12.07 -36.77 -17.37
CA GLU A 92 12.93 -36.24 -16.30
C GLU A 92 14.36 -36.05 -16.86
N PRO A 93 14.99 -34.87 -16.71
CA PRO A 93 14.69 -33.77 -15.78
C PRO A 93 13.87 -32.60 -16.37
N GLY A 94 13.41 -32.69 -17.61
CA GLY A 94 12.76 -31.57 -18.33
C GLY A 94 11.46 -31.10 -17.68
N LEU A 95 10.68 -32.02 -17.12
CA LEU A 95 9.45 -31.71 -16.38
C LEU A 95 9.73 -30.82 -15.17
N THR A 96 10.64 -31.27 -14.31
CA THR A 96 11.01 -30.57 -13.08
C THR A 96 11.62 -29.20 -13.38
N MET A 97 12.51 -29.11 -14.37
CA MET A 97 13.08 -27.83 -14.80
C MET A 97 12.02 -26.90 -15.39
N GLY A 98 11.07 -27.43 -16.18
CA GLY A 98 9.97 -26.66 -16.77
C GLY A 98 9.02 -26.11 -15.72
N ALA A 99 8.64 -26.91 -14.72
CA ALA A 99 7.76 -26.48 -13.64
C ALA A 99 8.40 -25.44 -12.71
N VAL A 100 9.67 -25.63 -12.36
CA VAL A 100 10.46 -24.64 -11.60
C VAL A 100 10.59 -23.33 -12.39
N ALA A 101 10.92 -23.41 -13.68
CA ALA A 101 11.04 -22.23 -14.53
C ALA A 101 9.68 -21.50 -14.67
N ALA A 102 8.58 -22.24 -14.87
CA ALA A 102 7.25 -21.66 -14.93
C ALA A 102 6.86 -21.00 -13.60
N GLY A 103 7.12 -21.66 -12.46
CA GLY A 103 6.88 -21.10 -11.13
C GLY A 103 7.69 -19.83 -10.86
N ALA A 104 8.97 -19.83 -11.24
CA ALA A 104 9.83 -18.65 -11.16
C ALA A 104 9.33 -17.50 -12.05
N LEU A 105 8.95 -17.80 -13.29
CA LEU A 105 8.41 -16.82 -14.24
C LEU A 105 7.09 -16.21 -13.77
N LEU A 106 6.23 -17.01 -13.13
CA LEU A 106 4.99 -16.52 -12.51
C LEU A 106 5.24 -15.75 -11.21
N GLY A 107 6.29 -16.07 -10.46
CA GLY A 107 6.69 -15.34 -9.25
C GLY A 107 7.27 -13.95 -9.55
N LEU A 108 7.89 -13.76 -10.72
CA LEU A 108 8.48 -12.49 -11.13
C LEU A 108 7.50 -11.31 -11.21
N PRO A 109 6.35 -11.38 -11.92
CA PRO A 109 5.40 -10.28 -11.98
C PRO A 109 4.81 -9.98 -10.60
N VAL A 110 4.59 -10.99 -9.76
CA VAL A 110 4.16 -10.79 -8.37
C VAL A 110 5.21 -10.01 -7.58
N GLY A 111 6.50 -10.35 -7.72
CA GLY A 111 7.59 -9.59 -7.12
C GLY A 111 7.69 -8.16 -7.63
N PHE A 112 7.45 -7.93 -8.92
CA PHE A 112 7.44 -6.59 -9.49
C PHE A 112 6.30 -5.73 -8.92
N VAL A 113 5.08 -6.28 -8.84
CA VAL A 113 3.93 -5.61 -8.23
C VAL A 113 4.21 -5.34 -6.74
N ALA A 114 4.76 -6.30 -6.01
CA ALA A 114 5.10 -6.12 -4.60
C ALA A 114 6.11 -4.98 -4.37
N VAL A 115 7.13 -4.86 -5.24
CA VAL A 115 8.08 -3.74 -5.19
C VAL A 115 7.39 -2.42 -5.54
N HIS A 116 6.54 -2.41 -6.57
CA HIS A 116 5.82 -1.20 -6.98
C HIS A 116 4.88 -0.72 -5.88
N GLU A 117 4.19 -1.62 -5.19
CA GLU A 117 3.28 -1.27 -4.09
C GLU A 117 3.99 -1.10 -2.74
N SER A 118 5.31 -1.31 -2.67
CA SER A 118 6.06 -1.20 -1.41
C SER A 118 6.14 0.25 -0.93
N LEU A 119 5.92 0.43 0.37
CA LEU A 119 6.07 1.71 1.06
C LEU A 119 7.55 2.00 1.32
N ALA A 120 7.99 3.19 0.94
CA ALA A 120 9.26 3.77 1.35
C ALA A 120 9.01 5.02 2.20
N VAL A 121 9.66 5.07 3.36
CA VAL A 121 9.53 6.18 4.32
C VAL A 121 10.85 6.92 4.40
N ARG A 122 10.84 8.23 4.18
CA ARG A 122 11.98 9.10 4.48
C ARG A 122 11.59 10.04 5.61
N VAL A 123 12.30 9.93 6.72
CA VAL A 123 12.08 10.79 7.89
C VAL A 123 13.24 11.77 8.00
N SER A 124 12.93 13.05 8.20
CA SER A 124 13.89 14.07 8.60
C SER A 124 13.34 14.89 9.75
N SER A 125 14.17 15.75 10.35
CA SER A 125 13.77 16.62 11.46
C SER A 125 12.70 17.66 11.11
N GLY A 126 12.41 17.89 9.83
CA GLY A 126 11.44 18.91 9.39
C GLY A 126 10.28 18.38 8.54
N GLN A 127 10.38 17.14 8.04
CA GLN A 127 9.36 16.57 7.16
C GLN A 127 9.38 15.04 7.20
N VAL A 128 8.22 14.45 6.90
CA VAL A 128 8.05 13.03 6.62
C VAL A 128 7.63 12.89 5.17
N VAL A 129 8.32 12.04 4.43
CA VAL A 129 7.96 11.73 3.03
C VAL A 129 7.60 10.26 2.95
N LEU A 130 6.34 10.00 2.61
CA LEU A 130 5.84 8.67 2.30
C LEU A 130 5.82 8.50 0.78
N ARG A 131 6.41 7.43 0.30
CA ARG A 131 6.39 7.08 -1.12
C ARG A 131 5.79 5.69 -1.28
N VAL A 132 4.73 5.61 -2.07
CA VAL A 132 4.05 4.37 -2.44
C VAL A 132 3.87 4.43 -3.95
N ARG A 133 4.25 3.37 -4.66
CA ARG A 133 4.19 3.36 -6.14
C ARG A 133 5.00 4.51 -6.72
N ASP A 134 4.37 5.30 -7.59
CA ASP A 134 4.93 6.48 -8.22
C ASP A 134 4.51 7.79 -7.54
N GLU A 135 3.72 7.70 -6.46
CA GLU A 135 3.22 8.85 -5.71
C GLU A 135 4.10 9.13 -4.49
N SER A 136 4.36 10.41 -4.25
CA SER A 136 5.11 10.90 -3.10
C SER A 136 4.24 11.89 -2.34
N GLN A 137 4.00 11.61 -1.07
CA GLN A 137 3.28 12.48 -0.15
C GLN A 137 4.28 13.07 0.84
N GLU A 138 4.32 14.39 0.94
CA GLU A 138 5.22 15.12 1.83
C GLU A 138 4.41 15.81 2.91
N PHE A 139 4.78 15.58 4.17
CA PHE A 139 4.13 16.14 5.35
C PHE A 139 5.14 16.95 6.16
N GLY A 140 4.78 18.19 6.51
CA GLY A 140 5.56 19.00 7.45
C GLY A 140 5.59 18.38 8.85
N ARG A 141 6.60 18.73 9.65
CA ARG A 141 6.69 18.26 11.04
C ARG A 141 5.49 18.70 11.90
N ASP A 142 4.97 19.89 11.64
CA ASP A 142 3.82 20.49 12.30
C ASP A 142 2.50 19.81 11.92
N GLU A 143 2.43 19.19 10.75
CA GLU A 143 1.28 18.39 10.31
C GLU A 143 1.24 17.01 10.98
N VAL A 144 2.37 16.49 11.48
CA VAL A 144 2.45 15.14 12.08
C VAL A 144 2.51 15.25 13.61
N ALA A 145 1.40 14.98 14.28
CA ALA A 145 1.33 14.98 15.74
C ALA A 145 1.73 13.65 16.36
N LEU A 146 1.32 12.53 15.73
CA LEU A 146 1.57 11.17 16.20
C LEU A 146 1.70 10.21 15.02
N VAL A 147 2.71 9.35 15.08
CA VAL A 147 2.89 8.23 14.16
C VAL A 147 2.43 6.96 14.87
N VAL A 148 1.52 6.23 14.25
CA VAL A 148 0.84 5.09 14.84
C VAL A 148 1.06 3.86 13.98
N ARG A 149 1.40 2.75 14.63
CA ARG A 149 1.27 1.42 14.05
C ARG A 149 -0.15 0.90 14.30
N ASP A 150 -0.86 0.59 13.22
CA ASP A 150 -2.16 -0.08 13.27
C ASP A 150 -2.09 -1.43 12.54
N GLY A 151 -1.71 -2.48 13.26
CA GLY A 151 -1.51 -3.81 12.70
C GLY A 151 -0.37 -3.87 11.68
N LYS A 152 -0.73 -3.93 10.38
CA LYS A 152 0.18 -3.90 9.23
C LYS A 152 0.27 -2.51 8.56
N GLN A 153 -0.45 -1.52 9.08
CA GLN A 153 -0.56 -0.20 8.48
C GLN A 153 0.21 0.84 9.30
N LEU A 154 0.87 1.75 8.59
CA LEU A 154 1.48 2.94 9.16
C LEU A 154 0.47 4.09 9.01
N VAL A 155 0.13 4.72 10.12
CA VAL A 155 -0.83 5.82 10.16
C VAL A 155 -0.13 7.07 10.68
N LEU A 156 -0.24 8.17 9.95
CA LEU A 156 0.15 9.49 10.42
C LEU A 156 -1.11 10.22 10.88
N LEU A 157 -1.08 10.72 12.11
CA LEU A 157 -2.16 11.51 12.69
C LEU A 157 -1.77 12.98 12.79
N GLY A 158 -2.69 13.84 12.38
CA GLY A 158 -2.60 15.28 12.53
C GLY A 158 -2.83 15.75 13.96
N PRO A 159 -2.55 17.04 14.27
CA PRO A 159 -2.81 17.63 15.58
C PRO A 159 -4.29 17.60 16.01
N ASP A 160 -5.19 17.55 15.04
CA ASP A 160 -6.65 17.42 15.19
C ASP A 160 -7.13 15.96 15.34
N GLY A 161 -6.20 14.99 15.35
CA GLY A 161 -6.53 13.57 15.39
C GLY A 161 -7.10 13.02 14.08
N MET A 162 -7.10 13.78 12.99
CA MET A 162 -7.40 13.28 11.65
C MET A 162 -6.27 12.39 11.15
N GLU A 163 -6.60 11.33 10.42
CA GLU A 163 -5.60 10.54 9.69
C GLU A 163 -5.15 11.34 8.47
N ILE A 164 -3.90 11.84 8.45
CA ILE A 164 -3.35 12.55 7.28
C ILE A 164 -2.83 11.56 6.23
N ALA A 165 -2.40 10.37 6.67
CA ALA A 165 -2.00 9.27 5.80
C ALA A 165 -2.23 7.92 6.48
N ARG A 166 -2.61 6.91 5.70
CA ARG A 166 -2.72 5.50 6.13
C ARG A 166 -2.25 4.60 4.98
N GLU A 167 -1.09 4.00 5.15
CA GLU A 167 -0.45 3.17 4.11
C GLU A 167 -0.14 1.77 4.65
N ASP A 168 -0.28 0.76 3.80
CA ASP A 168 0.19 -0.59 4.12
C ASP A 168 1.71 -0.60 4.26
N CYS A 169 2.20 -1.28 5.30
CA CYS A 169 3.59 -1.22 5.70
C CYS A 169 4.19 -2.63 5.77
N GLY A 170 5.09 -2.94 4.85
CA GLY A 170 5.96 -4.12 4.92
C GLY A 170 7.23 -3.90 5.78
N LEU A 171 7.56 -2.65 6.07
CA LEU A 171 8.83 -2.27 6.70
C LEU A 171 8.97 -2.80 8.14
N PRO A 172 10.21 -3.06 8.60
CA PRO A 172 10.46 -3.50 9.96
C PRO A 172 10.08 -2.41 10.98
N TRP A 173 9.03 -2.66 11.77
CA TRP A 173 8.46 -1.73 12.74
C TRP A 173 9.48 -1.08 13.68
N ARG A 174 10.44 -1.87 14.18
CA ARG A 174 11.49 -1.35 15.07
C ARG A 174 12.33 -0.26 14.39
N ARG A 175 12.72 -0.45 13.11
CA ARG A 175 13.49 0.57 12.39
C ARG A 175 12.67 1.83 12.14
N LEU A 176 11.36 1.68 11.88
CA LEU A 176 10.45 2.83 11.76
C LEU A 176 10.35 3.59 13.07
N ALA A 177 10.05 2.89 14.18
CA ALA A 177 9.96 3.50 15.50
C ALA A 177 11.26 4.23 15.86
N ASP A 178 12.42 3.57 15.71
CA ASP A 178 13.73 4.16 15.97
C ASP A 178 14.00 5.39 15.09
N GLY A 179 13.64 5.31 13.79
CA GLY A 179 13.83 6.41 12.84
C GLY A 179 12.95 7.63 13.14
N PHE A 180 11.67 7.40 13.45
CA PHE A 180 10.75 8.47 13.85
C PHE A 180 11.14 9.09 15.19
N ALA A 181 11.44 8.26 16.20
CA ALA A 181 11.86 8.73 17.52
C ALA A 181 13.19 9.49 17.45
N GLY A 182 14.16 9.03 16.65
CA GLY A 182 15.44 9.69 16.44
C GLY A 182 15.33 11.08 15.79
N HIS A 183 14.23 11.36 15.08
CA HIS A 183 13.92 12.67 14.52
C HIS A 183 12.89 13.47 15.32
N GLY A 184 12.52 12.99 16.52
CA GLY A 184 11.66 13.72 17.46
C GLY A 184 10.17 13.67 17.13
N TYR A 185 9.72 12.68 16.36
CA TYR A 185 8.29 12.38 16.19
C TYR A 185 7.81 11.48 17.33
N ARG A 186 6.55 11.66 17.74
CA ARG A 186 5.90 10.76 18.68
C ARG A 186 5.50 9.48 17.96
N TRP A 187 5.74 8.35 18.60
CA TRP A 187 5.41 7.01 18.11
C TRP A 187 4.45 6.31 19.06
N ALA A 188 3.45 5.61 18.53
CA ALA A 188 2.60 4.69 19.28
C ALA A 188 2.53 3.33 18.57
N ASP A 189 2.71 2.26 19.35
CA ASP A 189 2.68 0.88 18.83
C ASP A 189 1.27 0.38 18.52
N GLU A 190 0.25 1.05 19.07
CA GLU A 190 -1.16 0.80 18.80
C GLU A 190 -1.92 2.12 18.63
N ASP A 191 -3.03 2.06 17.90
CA ASP A 191 -3.90 3.22 17.65
C ASP A 191 -4.64 3.64 18.92
N PRO A 192 -4.37 4.85 19.46
CA PRO A 192 -5.04 5.33 20.66
C PRO A 192 -6.54 5.56 20.46
N HIS A 193 -6.99 5.75 19.20
CA HIS A 193 -8.40 5.96 18.86
C HIS A 193 -9.12 4.66 18.49
N ARG A 194 -8.49 3.50 18.68
CA ARG A 194 -9.05 2.19 18.29
C ARG A 194 -10.45 1.95 18.83
N GLU A 195 -10.70 2.33 20.08
CA GLU A 195 -11.99 2.13 20.75
C GLU A 195 -13.09 3.11 20.30
N GLU A 196 -12.71 4.20 19.64
CA GLU A 196 -13.65 5.20 19.12
C GLU A 196 -14.28 4.76 17.78
N PHE A 197 -13.65 3.81 17.09
CA PHE A 197 -14.15 3.27 15.85
C PHE A 197 -15.43 2.46 16.04
N ARG A 198 -16.48 2.86 15.32
CA ARG A 198 -17.78 2.19 15.33
C ARG A 198 -17.98 1.49 14.00
N ARG A 199 -18.57 0.29 14.05
CA ARG A 199 -18.92 -0.44 12.84
C ARG A 199 -19.93 0.38 12.03
N TRP A 200 -19.64 0.58 10.75
CA TRP A 200 -20.61 1.15 9.84
C TRP A 200 -21.72 0.14 9.51
N VAL A 201 -22.96 0.62 9.56
CA VAL A 201 -24.17 -0.06 9.11
C VAL A 201 -24.96 0.95 8.28
N PRO A 202 -25.46 0.58 7.09
CA PRO A 202 -26.24 1.48 6.25
C PRO A 202 -27.38 2.17 7.02
N GLY A 203 -27.47 3.49 6.92
CA GLY A 203 -28.54 4.28 7.55
C GLY A 203 -28.38 4.47 9.07
N MET A 204 -27.22 4.15 9.65
CA MET A 204 -26.98 4.43 11.07
C MET A 204 -26.90 5.94 11.34
N PRO A 205 -27.44 6.41 12.48
CA PRO A 205 -27.37 7.82 12.83
C PRO A 205 -25.93 8.23 13.21
N GLY A 206 -25.63 9.51 13.05
CA GLY A 206 -24.36 10.12 13.48
C GLY A 206 -23.29 10.28 12.39
N LEU A 207 -23.55 9.81 11.16
CA LEU A 207 -22.76 10.18 9.98
C LEU A 207 -23.41 11.36 9.23
N PRO A 208 -22.61 12.21 8.58
CA PRO A 208 -23.10 13.08 7.52
C PRO A 208 -23.81 12.27 6.43
N GLU A 209 -24.92 12.78 5.90
CA GLU A 209 -25.72 12.08 4.88
C GLU A 209 -24.88 11.68 3.65
N ALA A 210 -24.01 12.60 3.20
CA ALA A 210 -23.08 12.35 2.11
C ALA A 210 -22.09 11.21 2.42
N ALA A 211 -21.68 11.04 3.68
CA ALA A 211 -20.72 10.00 4.07
C ALA A 211 -21.34 8.60 4.03
N ASP A 212 -22.61 8.44 4.38
CA ASP A 212 -23.30 7.15 4.30
C ASP A 212 -23.43 6.65 2.84
N ALA A 213 -23.67 7.57 1.90
CA ALA A 213 -23.67 7.25 0.47
C ALA A 213 -22.28 6.81 -0.03
N LEU A 214 -21.22 7.52 0.37
CA LEU A 214 -19.84 7.16 0.01
C LEU A 214 -19.41 5.81 0.61
N LEU A 215 -19.80 5.51 1.85
CA LEU A 215 -19.50 4.22 2.49
C LEU A 215 -20.23 3.05 1.83
N ARG A 216 -21.46 3.26 1.33
CA ARG A 216 -22.17 2.29 0.49
C ARG A 216 -21.43 2.03 -0.82
N ALA A 217 -21.09 3.08 -1.57
CA ALA A 217 -20.34 2.94 -2.81
C ALA A 217 -19.01 2.20 -2.59
N ARG A 218 -18.31 2.54 -1.49
CA ARG A 218 -17.06 1.90 -1.11
C ARG A 218 -17.24 0.44 -0.73
N ALA A 219 -18.33 0.07 -0.07
CA ALA A 219 -18.62 -1.32 0.27
C ALA A 219 -18.67 -2.19 -1.00
N VAL A 220 -19.30 -1.69 -2.07
CA VAL A 220 -19.39 -2.36 -3.37
C VAL A 220 -18.01 -2.44 -4.05
N ALA A 221 -17.28 -1.32 -4.12
CA ALA A 221 -15.95 -1.29 -4.74
C ALA A 221 -14.96 -2.25 -4.04
N ARG A 222 -15.06 -2.43 -2.71
CA ARG A 222 -14.19 -3.36 -1.97
C ARG A 222 -14.38 -4.83 -2.33
N GLU A 223 -15.48 -5.22 -2.99
CA GLU A 223 -15.72 -6.61 -3.37
C GLU A 223 -14.83 -7.06 -4.53
N LYS A 224 -14.29 -6.11 -5.31
CA LYS A 224 -13.45 -6.40 -6.47
C LYS A 224 -12.06 -5.82 -6.31
N ALA A 225 -11.05 -6.62 -6.62
CA ALA A 225 -9.66 -6.20 -6.51
C ALA A 225 -9.28 -5.08 -7.52
N GLU A 226 -9.95 -5.04 -8.68
CA GLU A 226 -9.73 -4.05 -9.73
C GLU A 226 -10.14 -2.62 -9.33
N ASP A 227 -11.05 -2.49 -8.36
CA ASP A 227 -11.60 -1.20 -7.91
C ASP A 227 -10.79 -0.57 -6.76
N ALA A 228 -9.54 -1.00 -6.56
CA ALA A 228 -8.70 -0.50 -5.47
C ALA A 228 -8.47 1.02 -5.54
N GLU A 229 -8.43 1.60 -6.74
CA GLU A 229 -8.37 3.05 -6.96
C GLU A 229 -9.62 3.77 -6.43
N ASP A 230 -10.80 3.27 -6.80
CA ASP A 230 -12.08 3.82 -6.38
C ASP A 230 -12.22 3.77 -4.86
N VAL A 231 -11.77 2.68 -4.21
CA VAL A 231 -11.74 2.59 -2.74
C VAL A 231 -10.86 3.68 -2.11
N ARG A 232 -9.71 4.00 -2.72
CA ARG A 232 -8.83 5.10 -2.27
C ARG A 232 -9.46 6.46 -2.51
N GLU A 233 -10.10 6.68 -3.65
CA GLU A 233 -10.80 7.92 -3.97
C GLU A 233 -11.95 8.17 -2.99
N LEU A 234 -12.81 7.18 -2.76
CA LEU A 234 -13.91 7.28 -1.80
C LEU A 234 -13.40 7.52 -0.37
N ARG A 235 -12.21 6.99 0.00
CA ARG A 235 -11.55 7.34 1.28
C ARG A 235 -11.26 8.83 1.37
N ARG A 236 -10.70 9.42 0.31
CA ARG A 236 -10.33 10.84 0.27
C ARG A 236 -11.57 11.73 0.36
N GLU A 237 -12.66 11.35 -0.29
CA GLU A 237 -13.92 12.08 -0.16
C GLU A 237 -14.51 11.97 1.26
N LEU A 238 -14.46 10.81 1.89
CA LEU A 238 -14.86 10.64 3.30
C LEU A 238 -14.00 11.48 4.25
N TRP A 239 -12.69 11.53 3.99
CA TRP A 239 -11.75 12.36 4.73
C TRP A 239 -12.11 13.85 4.65
N ARG A 240 -12.50 14.34 3.46
CA ARG A 240 -12.97 15.73 3.26
C ARG A 240 -14.25 16.07 4.05
N LEU A 241 -15.03 15.05 4.41
CA LEU A 241 -16.21 15.17 5.28
C LEU A 241 -15.88 15.01 6.77
N GLY A 242 -14.60 14.88 7.14
CA GLY A 242 -14.16 14.66 8.52
C GLY A 242 -14.38 13.23 9.02
N VAL A 243 -14.65 12.28 8.11
CA VAL A 243 -14.89 10.88 8.46
C VAL A 243 -13.62 10.08 8.27
N VAL A 244 -13.10 9.52 9.36
CA VAL A 244 -11.96 8.60 9.33
C VAL A 244 -12.49 7.18 9.23
N VAL A 245 -11.97 6.41 8.27
CA VAL A 245 -12.45 5.05 7.98
C VAL A 245 -11.34 4.03 8.17
N ARG A 246 -11.66 2.99 8.92
CA ARG A 246 -10.81 1.84 9.19
C ARG A 246 -11.47 0.58 8.64
N ASP A 247 -10.70 -0.19 7.90
CA ASP A 247 -11.14 -1.47 7.35
C ASP A 247 -10.65 -2.61 8.26
N GLU A 248 -11.55 -3.51 8.64
CA GLU A 248 -11.18 -4.73 9.36
C GLU A 248 -11.90 -5.92 8.72
N LYS A 249 -11.13 -6.81 8.10
CA LYS A 249 -11.66 -7.93 7.30
C LYS A 249 -12.66 -7.41 6.24
N GLN A 250 -13.90 -7.89 6.28
CA GLN A 250 -14.98 -7.48 5.39
C GLN A 250 -15.90 -6.41 6.00
N ARG A 251 -15.43 -5.66 6.99
CA ARG A 251 -16.22 -4.68 7.72
C ARG A 251 -15.54 -3.32 7.67
N GLN A 252 -16.36 -2.29 7.49
CA GLN A 252 -15.93 -0.90 7.56
C GLN A 252 -16.29 -0.34 8.93
N TYR A 253 -15.35 0.38 9.53
CA TYR A 253 -15.52 1.10 10.77
C TYR A 253 -15.20 2.57 10.52
N TRP A 254 -15.81 3.44 11.31
CA TRP A 254 -15.64 4.86 11.17
C TRP A 254 -15.53 5.53 12.53
N ARG A 255 -14.87 6.69 12.55
CA ARG A 255 -14.89 7.63 13.66
C ARG A 255 -14.92 9.05 13.12
N MET A 256 -15.34 9.98 13.97
CA MET A 256 -15.22 11.42 13.76
C MET A 256 -14.15 11.92 14.73
N PRO A 257 -13.06 12.51 14.25
CA PRO A 257 -12.09 13.18 15.12
C PRO A 257 -12.77 14.33 15.88
N ARG A 258 -12.28 14.59 17.08
CA ARG A 258 -12.86 15.58 18.01
C ARG A 258 -12.29 16.97 17.81
#